data_AF-A0A521ZA80-F1
#
_entry.id   AF-A0A521ZA80-F1
#
_cell.length_a   1.000
_cell.length_b   1.000
_cell.length_c   1.000
_cell.angle_alpha   90.00
_cell.angle_beta   90.00
_cell.angle_gamma   90.00
#
_symmetry.space_group_name_H-M   'P 1'
#
loop_
_entity.id
_entity.type
_entity.pdbx_description
1 polymer ?
#
loop_
_entity_poly.entity_id
_entity_poly.type
_entity_poly.pdbx_seq_one_letter_code
_entity_poly.pdbx_strand_id
1 'polypeptide(L)'
;MEAVANIENRRPLKVRDANLAKLIARTLSQKNITPNQISVMSIFFAALAGGFLYLTPRVAGIQAWAFPLLAAACIQLRLLCNLFDGMVAVEGGKKTPAGELFNDIPDRIADPIILIAAGYAVAVVSWGGALGWCAALLAVMTAYVRTLGSSVGAPANFQGPMAKQHRMAVVTFACLVCAVEAAFFQQSYAMLFALSIVVVGCMITLYRRVMTIYHYLGAHKNV
;
A
#
# COMPACT_ATOMS: atom_id res chain seq x y z
N MET A 1 -7.58 -0.76 30.94
CA MET A 1 -8.02 -1.63 29.83
C MET A 1 -7.78 -1.03 28.44
N GLU A 2 -7.51 0.27 28.29
CA GLU A 2 -7.24 0.90 26.98
C GLU A 2 -5.90 0.49 26.31
N ALA A 3 -4.88 0.09 27.08
CA ALA A 3 -3.58 -0.29 26.51
C ALA A 3 -3.59 -1.66 25.79
N VAL A 4 -4.57 -2.52 26.07
CA VAL A 4 -4.66 -3.88 25.50
C VAL A 4 -5.30 -3.86 24.11
N ALA A 5 -6.24 -2.94 23.85
CA ALA A 5 -6.90 -2.78 22.55
C ALA A 5 -5.96 -2.36 21.40
N ASN A 6 -4.78 -1.81 21.72
CA ASN A 6 -3.87 -1.21 20.75
C ASN A 6 -2.91 -2.24 20.10
N ILE A 7 -2.78 -3.45 20.68
CA ILE A 7 -1.92 -4.50 20.12
C ILE A 7 -2.68 -5.34 19.08
N GLU A 8 -3.99 -5.54 19.27
CA GLU A 8 -4.84 -6.37 18.40
C GLU A 8 -5.12 -5.75 17.02
N ASN A 9 -4.98 -4.42 16.88
CA ASN A 9 -5.25 -3.71 15.63
C ASN A 9 -4.06 -3.66 14.65
N ARG A 10 -2.98 -4.44 14.86
CA ARG A 10 -1.84 -4.48 13.92
C ARG A 10 -1.68 -5.85 13.28
N ARG A 11 -1.61 -5.88 11.94
CA ARG A 11 -1.31 -7.11 11.19
C ARG A 11 0.10 -7.62 11.53
N PRO A 12 0.28 -8.91 11.88
CA PRO A 12 1.61 -9.50 12.02
C PRO A 12 2.29 -9.57 10.65
N LEU A 13 3.54 -9.11 10.56
CA LEU A 13 4.34 -9.12 9.34
C LEU A 13 5.63 -9.91 9.61
N LYS A 14 5.83 -11.04 8.93
CA LYS A 14 7.03 -11.88 9.09
C LYS A 14 8.35 -11.10 8.88
N VAL A 15 8.33 -10.06 8.04
CA VAL A 15 9.49 -9.22 7.74
C VAL A 15 9.95 -8.40 8.96
N ARG A 16 9.07 -8.11 9.93
CA ARG A 16 9.45 -7.41 11.17
C ARG A 16 10.38 -8.23 12.06
N ASP A 17 10.30 -9.55 11.94
CA ASP A 17 11.12 -10.45 12.75
C ASP A 17 12.53 -10.65 12.19
N ALA A 18 12.77 -10.20 10.94
CA ALA A 18 14.07 -10.30 10.30
C ALA A 18 15.13 -9.46 11.05
N ASN A 19 16.26 -10.09 11.36
CA ASN A 19 17.35 -9.47 12.12
C ASN A 19 17.87 -8.17 11.48
N LEU A 20 17.92 -8.12 10.14
CA LEU A 20 18.32 -6.93 9.40
C LEU A 20 17.33 -5.76 9.58
N ALA A 21 16.03 -6.04 9.58
CA ALA A 21 15.01 -5.01 9.76
C ALA A 21 15.08 -4.41 11.18
N LYS A 22 15.30 -5.26 12.20
CA LYS A 22 15.51 -4.83 13.59
C LYS A 22 16.78 -3.99 13.74
N LEU A 23 17.87 -4.38 13.09
CA LEU A 23 19.13 -3.62 13.13
C LEU A 23 18.93 -2.20 12.55
N ILE A 24 18.33 -2.11 11.36
CA ILE A 24 18.08 -0.82 10.70
C ILE A 24 17.14 0.05 11.54
N ALA A 25 16.06 -0.52 12.09
CA ALA A 25 15.14 0.22 12.95
C ALA A 25 15.82 0.77 14.21
N ARG A 26 16.70 -0.01 14.86
CA ARG A 26 17.52 0.45 15.99
C ARG A 26 18.44 1.59 15.60
N THR A 27 19.16 1.48 14.48
CA THR A 27 20.05 2.55 13.99
C THR A 27 19.28 3.82 13.65
N LEU A 28 18.10 3.72 13.03
CA LEU A 28 17.24 4.87 12.74
C LEU A 28 16.73 5.54 14.02
N SER A 29 16.34 4.73 15.02
CA SER A 29 15.90 5.23 16.33
C SER A 29 17.02 6.02 17.05
N GLN A 30 18.26 5.54 16.96
CA GLN A 30 19.44 6.20 17.54
C GLN A 30 19.80 7.53 16.86
N LYS A 31 19.40 7.75 15.60
CA LYS A 31 19.71 8.98 14.83
C LYS A 31 18.71 10.13 15.04
N ASN A 32 17.91 10.12 16.11
CA ASN A 32 16.82 11.07 16.37
C ASN A 32 15.76 11.21 15.25
N ILE A 33 15.72 10.27 14.31
CA ILE A 33 14.69 10.23 13.27
C ILE A 33 13.36 9.83 13.92
N THR A 34 12.29 10.56 13.61
CA THR A 34 10.95 10.29 14.13
C THR A 34 10.17 9.35 13.21
N PRO A 35 9.27 8.51 13.74
CA PRO A 35 8.36 7.72 12.91
C PRO A 35 7.61 8.57 11.88
N ASN A 36 7.14 9.75 12.29
CA ASN A 36 6.38 10.66 11.42
C ASN A 36 7.20 11.15 10.22
N GLN A 37 8.50 11.42 10.38
CA GLN A 37 9.38 11.77 9.26
C GLN A 37 9.50 10.61 8.27
N ILE A 38 9.63 9.38 8.76
CA ILE A 38 9.68 8.18 7.91
C ILE A 38 8.35 8.00 7.17
N SER A 39 7.22 8.21 7.87
CA SER A 39 5.88 8.17 7.29
C SER A 39 5.67 9.24 6.19
N VAL A 40 6.20 10.46 6.35
CA VAL A 40 6.17 11.49 5.28
C VAL A 40 7.07 11.09 4.11
N MET A 41 8.24 10.51 4.37
CA MET A 41 9.14 9.99 3.33
C MET A 41 8.48 8.92 2.47
N SER A 42 7.58 8.12 3.04
CA SER A 42 6.75 7.15 2.33
C SER A 42 5.92 7.80 1.21
N ILE A 43 5.34 8.98 1.47
CA ILE A 43 4.56 9.75 0.48
C ILE A 43 5.48 10.29 -0.62
N PHE A 44 6.67 10.77 -0.26
CA PHE A 44 7.66 11.25 -1.23
C PHE A 44 8.05 10.14 -2.22
N PHE A 45 8.37 8.93 -1.73
CA PHE A 45 8.64 7.80 -2.62
C PHE A 45 7.43 7.37 -3.45
N ALA A 46 6.21 7.48 -2.90
CA ALA A 46 4.99 7.24 -3.67
C ALA A 46 4.82 8.25 -4.81
N ALA A 47 5.12 9.54 -4.56
CA ALA A 47 5.09 10.59 -5.58
C ALA A 47 6.13 10.36 -6.69
N LEU A 48 7.35 9.94 -6.32
CA LEU A 48 8.37 9.53 -7.30
C LEU A 48 7.91 8.33 -8.12
N ALA A 49 7.39 7.28 -7.48
CA ALA A 49 6.83 6.13 -8.18
C ALA A 49 5.72 6.53 -9.15
N GLY A 50 4.80 7.39 -8.71
CA GLY A 50 3.72 7.92 -9.53
C GLY A 50 4.25 8.75 -10.71
N GLY A 51 5.26 9.59 -10.49
CA GLY A 51 5.90 10.36 -11.55
C GLY A 51 6.53 9.46 -12.63
N PHE A 52 7.31 8.46 -12.22
CA PHE A 52 7.90 7.50 -13.15
C PHE A 52 6.85 6.69 -13.92
N LEU A 53 5.79 6.22 -13.25
CA LEU A 53 4.67 5.51 -13.90
C LEU A 53 3.95 6.42 -14.91
N TYR A 54 3.62 7.64 -14.53
CA TYR A 54 2.96 8.60 -15.41
C TYR A 54 3.81 8.95 -16.63
N LEU A 55 5.12 9.06 -16.47
CA LEU A 55 6.03 9.37 -17.58
C LEU A 55 6.36 8.16 -18.45
N THR A 56 6.17 6.93 -17.97
CA THR A 56 6.49 5.68 -18.69
C THR A 56 5.97 5.64 -20.13
N PRO A 57 4.68 5.91 -20.42
CA PRO A 57 4.17 5.85 -21.80
C PRO A 57 4.58 7.06 -22.66
N ARG A 58 5.32 8.03 -22.10
CA ARG A 58 5.73 9.29 -22.75
C ARG A 58 7.21 9.34 -23.11
N VAL A 59 7.95 8.28 -22.82
CA VAL A 59 9.40 8.21 -23.02
C VAL A 59 9.79 7.04 -23.92
N ALA A 60 10.97 7.13 -24.54
CA ALA A 60 11.51 6.12 -25.43
C ALA A 60 12.98 5.79 -25.10
N GLY A 61 13.54 4.77 -25.75
CA GLY A 61 14.93 4.36 -25.57
C GLY A 61 15.22 3.87 -24.14
N ILE A 62 16.34 4.32 -23.56
CA ILE A 62 16.79 3.89 -22.22
C ILE A 62 15.73 4.14 -21.14
N GLN A 63 14.96 5.22 -21.28
CA GLN A 63 13.96 5.63 -20.29
C GLN A 63 12.75 4.70 -20.26
N ALA A 64 12.40 4.07 -21.40
CA ALA A 64 11.22 3.22 -21.53
C ALA A 64 11.29 1.99 -20.62
N TRP A 65 12.48 1.41 -20.41
CA TRP A 65 12.68 0.31 -19.47
C TRP A 65 13.15 0.79 -18.08
N ALA A 66 13.89 1.91 -18.00
CA ALA A 66 14.38 2.41 -16.72
C ALA A 66 13.26 2.99 -15.82
N PHE A 67 12.28 3.71 -16.37
CA PHE A 67 11.24 4.37 -15.57
C PHE A 67 10.34 3.37 -14.83
N PRO A 68 9.84 2.28 -15.44
CA PRO A 68 9.15 1.23 -14.69
C PRO A 68 10.01 0.64 -13.56
N LEU A 69 11.30 0.40 -13.79
CA LEU A 69 12.20 -0.13 -12.74
C LEU A 69 12.40 0.86 -11.59
N LEU A 70 12.57 2.16 -11.90
CA LEU A 70 12.65 3.20 -10.89
C LEU A 70 11.33 3.32 -10.10
N ALA A 71 10.18 3.20 -10.77
CA ALA A 71 8.89 3.13 -10.10
C ALA A 71 8.82 1.91 -9.15
N ALA A 72 9.23 0.72 -9.60
CA ALA A 72 9.29 -0.48 -8.77
C ALA A 72 10.15 -0.27 -7.52
N ALA A 73 11.34 0.31 -7.69
CA ALA A 73 12.24 0.63 -6.58
C ALA A 73 11.60 1.62 -5.58
N CYS A 74 10.97 2.69 -6.09
CA CYS A 74 10.27 3.66 -5.25
C CYS A 74 9.08 3.05 -4.50
N ILE A 75 8.31 2.13 -5.11
CA ILE A 75 7.23 1.39 -4.42
C ILE A 75 7.79 0.56 -3.26
N GLN A 76 8.93 -0.10 -3.45
CA GLN A 76 9.57 -0.89 -2.40
C GLN A 76 10.15 -0.01 -1.28
N LEU A 77 10.82 1.09 -1.63
CA LEU A 77 11.31 2.07 -0.65
C LEU A 77 10.17 2.64 0.20
N ARG A 78 9.05 2.96 -0.44
CA ARG A 78 7.81 3.36 0.23
C ARG A 78 7.32 2.29 1.22
N LEU A 79 7.33 1.01 0.83
CA LEU A 79 6.92 -0.10 1.71
C LEU A 79 7.89 -0.27 2.90
N LEU A 80 9.18 -0.05 2.67
CA LEU A 80 10.20 -0.05 3.72
C LEU A 80 9.99 1.11 4.70
N CYS A 81 9.66 2.31 4.24
CA CYS A 81 9.28 3.42 5.11
C CYS A 81 8.14 3.02 6.05
N ASN A 82 7.08 2.42 5.52
CA ASN A 82 5.92 1.92 6.31
C ASN A 82 6.22 0.73 7.23
N LEU A 83 7.35 0.06 7.02
CA LEU A 83 7.83 -0.98 7.92
C LEU A 83 8.60 -0.33 9.07
N PHE A 84 9.53 0.59 8.73
CA PHE A 84 10.43 1.22 9.67
C PHE A 84 9.75 2.26 10.55
N ASP A 85 8.74 3.01 10.08
CA ASP A 85 7.98 3.92 10.94
C ASP A 85 7.31 3.17 12.10
N GLY A 86 6.69 2.03 11.82
CA GLY A 86 6.06 1.17 12.80
C GLY A 86 7.08 0.51 13.74
N MET A 87 8.25 0.11 13.24
CA MET A 87 9.30 -0.49 14.08
C MET A 87 9.99 0.55 14.97
N VAL A 88 10.34 1.72 14.44
CA VAL A 88 10.96 2.82 15.20
C VAL A 88 10.01 3.35 16.28
N ALA A 89 8.69 3.39 16.01
CA ALA A 89 7.71 3.76 17.02
C ALA A 89 7.70 2.79 18.22
N VAL A 90 7.88 1.48 17.96
CA VAL A 90 7.90 0.44 19.00
C VAL A 90 9.26 0.41 19.72
N GLU A 91 10.36 0.33 18.97
CA GLU A 91 11.72 0.17 19.53
C GLU A 91 12.23 1.46 20.19
N GLY A 92 11.84 2.63 19.68
CA GLY A 92 12.24 3.92 20.24
C GLY A 92 11.39 4.39 21.40
N GLY A 93 10.36 3.65 21.81
CA GLY A 93 9.40 4.09 22.84
C GLY A 93 8.60 5.35 22.44
N LYS A 94 8.61 5.73 21.15
CA LYS A 94 7.99 6.96 20.62
C LYS A 94 6.52 6.75 20.21
N LYS A 95 5.82 5.81 20.84
CA LYS A 95 4.38 5.62 20.58
C LYS A 95 3.62 6.83 21.10
N THR A 96 2.92 7.52 20.21
CA THR A 96 2.00 8.59 20.55
C THR A 96 0.61 8.26 20.02
N PRO A 97 -0.48 8.77 20.64
CA PRO A 97 -1.83 8.64 20.08
C PRO A 97 -1.92 9.20 18.65
N ALA A 98 -1.25 10.32 18.38
CA ALA A 98 -1.12 10.89 17.04
C ALA A 98 -0.34 9.97 16.07
N GLY A 99 0.55 9.11 16.57
CA GLY A 99 1.34 8.18 15.77
C GLY A 99 0.48 7.10 15.09
N GLU A 100 -0.70 6.78 15.61
CA GLU A 100 -1.65 5.91 14.91
C GLU A 100 -2.19 6.57 13.64
N LEU A 101 -2.47 7.87 13.70
CA LEU A 101 -2.90 8.66 12.55
C LEU A 101 -1.83 8.67 11.45
N PHE A 102 -0.56 8.85 11.83
CA PHE A 102 0.58 8.81 10.91
C PHE A 102 0.92 7.40 10.40
N ASN A 103 0.39 6.32 11.00
CA ASN A 103 0.51 4.98 10.41
C ASN A 103 -0.50 4.75 9.27
N ASP A 104 -1.67 5.39 9.31
CA ASP A 104 -2.76 5.11 8.36
C ASP A 104 -2.90 6.19 7.27
N ILE A 105 -2.74 7.48 7.58
CA ILE A 105 -2.93 8.59 6.61
C ILE A 105 -1.96 8.52 5.43
N PRO A 106 -0.63 8.38 5.63
CA PRO A 106 0.32 8.34 4.50
C PRO A 106 -0.02 7.22 3.52
N ASP A 107 -0.54 6.10 4.01
CA ASP A 107 -1.01 5.02 3.14
C ASP A 107 -2.25 5.39 2.34
N ARG A 108 -3.18 6.16 2.93
CA ARG A 108 -4.36 6.67 2.22
C ARG A 108 -3.99 7.63 1.10
N ILE A 109 -2.81 8.23 1.14
CA ILE A 109 -2.31 9.16 0.11
C ILE A 109 -1.42 8.41 -0.89
N ALA A 110 -0.45 7.63 -0.40
CA ALA A 110 0.54 6.92 -1.20
C ALA A 110 -0.08 5.84 -2.11
N ASP A 111 -1.00 5.02 -1.60
CA ASP A 111 -1.62 3.95 -2.40
C ASP A 111 -2.37 4.55 -3.63
N PRO A 112 -3.25 5.58 -3.48
CA PRO A 112 -3.87 6.25 -4.62
C PRO A 112 -2.91 6.87 -5.61
N ILE A 113 -1.87 7.58 -5.16
CA ILE A 113 -0.87 8.19 -6.06
C ILE A 113 -0.30 7.13 -7.01
N ILE A 114 0.13 6.00 -6.46
CA ILE A 114 0.73 4.91 -7.24
C ILE A 114 -0.32 4.27 -8.18
N LEU A 115 -1.52 3.97 -7.68
CA LEU A 115 -2.54 3.25 -8.45
C LEU A 115 -3.15 4.10 -9.57
N ILE A 116 -3.37 5.40 -9.33
CA ILE A 116 -3.85 6.34 -10.36
C ILE A 116 -2.78 6.50 -11.44
N ALA A 117 -1.52 6.73 -11.05
CA ALA A 117 -0.42 6.85 -12.00
C ALA A 117 -0.19 5.57 -12.80
N ALA A 118 -0.32 4.39 -12.17
CA ALA A 118 -0.33 3.11 -12.85
C ALA A 118 -1.43 3.03 -13.92
N GLY A 119 -2.62 3.56 -13.64
CA GLY A 119 -3.71 3.65 -14.63
C GLY A 119 -3.33 4.50 -15.83
N TYR A 120 -2.68 5.64 -15.60
CA TYR A 120 -2.16 6.49 -16.68
C TYR A 120 -0.93 5.91 -17.40
N ALA A 121 -0.28 4.89 -16.83
CA ALA A 121 0.76 4.12 -17.50
C ALA A 121 0.20 3.10 -18.50
N VAL A 122 -1.10 2.77 -18.40
CA VAL A 122 -1.80 1.90 -19.36
C VAL A 122 -2.17 2.71 -20.61
N ALA A 123 -1.38 2.56 -21.67
CA ALA A 123 -1.58 3.23 -22.96
C ALA A 123 -2.38 2.39 -23.97
N VAL A 124 -2.51 1.08 -23.75
CA VAL A 124 -3.16 0.15 -24.70
C VAL A 124 -4.69 0.30 -24.75
N VAL A 125 -5.30 0.95 -23.75
CA VAL A 125 -6.74 1.23 -23.69
C VAL A 125 -6.99 2.68 -23.23
N SER A 126 -8.02 3.32 -23.77
CA SER A 126 -8.38 4.71 -23.44
C SER A 126 -8.89 4.90 -22.00
N TRP A 127 -9.38 3.82 -21.37
CA TRP A 127 -9.97 3.83 -20.03
C TRP A 127 -8.98 3.43 -18.91
N GLY A 128 -7.68 3.29 -19.22
CA GLY A 128 -6.64 2.93 -18.24
C GLY A 128 -6.61 3.85 -17.01
N GLY A 129 -6.74 5.16 -17.22
CA GLY A 129 -6.86 6.14 -16.13
C GLY A 129 -8.06 5.87 -15.22
N ALA A 130 -9.23 5.58 -15.78
CA ALA A 130 -10.43 5.25 -15.01
C ALA A 130 -10.25 3.97 -14.18
N LEU A 131 -9.54 2.97 -14.72
CA LEU A 131 -9.18 1.76 -13.98
C LEU A 131 -8.26 2.07 -12.79
N GLY A 132 -7.26 2.95 -12.97
CA GLY A 132 -6.38 3.41 -11.89
C GLY A 132 -7.14 4.13 -10.76
N TRP A 133 -8.07 5.02 -11.12
CA TRP A 133 -8.97 5.67 -10.16
C TRP A 133 -9.87 4.67 -9.43
N CYS A 134 -10.45 3.71 -10.15
CA CYS A 134 -11.25 2.63 -9.56
C CYS A 134 -10.41 1.82 -8.55
N ALA A 135 -9.19 1.42 -8.93
CA ALA A 135 -8.27 0.71 -8.06
C ALA A 135 -7.92 1.51 -6.80
N ALA A 136 -7.67 2.82 -6.94
CA ALA A 136 -7.37 3.72 -5.83
C ALA A 136 -8.54 3.87 -4.85
N LEU A 137 -9.75 4.13 -5.36
CA LEU A 137 -10.97 4.22 -4.54
C LEU A 137 -11.22 2.92 -3.78
N LEU A 138 -11.13 1.77 -4.47
CA LEU A 138 -11.29 0.46 -3.83
C LEU A 138 -10.18 0.20 -2.78
N ALA A 139 -8.94 0.59 -3.04
CA ALA A 139 -7.84 0.45 -2.08
C ALA A 139 -8.08 1.28 -0.80
N VAL A 140 -8.64 2.49 -0.93
CA VAL A 140 -9.08 3.30 0.21
C VAL A 140 -10.27 2.66 0.92
N MET A 141 -11.31 2.25 0.18
CA MET A 141 -12.51 1.60 0.73
C MET A 141 -12.17 0.34 1.54
N THR A 142 -11.24 -0.50 1.07
CA THR A 142 -10.86 -1.73 1.81
C THR A 142 -10.35 -1.42 3.22
N ALA A 143 -9.65 -0.31 3.41
CA ALA A 143 -9.21 0.10 4.74
C ALA A 143 -10.26 0.87 5.50
N TYR A 144 -11.04 1.72 4.83
CA TYR A 144 -12.16 2.41 5.44
C TYR A 144 -13.14 1.42 6.07
N VAL A 145 -13.52 0.35 5.37
CA VAL A 145 -14.40 -0.71 5.93
C VAL A 145 -13.79 -1.37 7.18
N ARG A 146 -12.47 -1.55 7.22
CA ARG A 146 -11.80 -2.07 8.43
C ARG A 146 -11.93 -1.07 9.58
N THR A 147 -11.60 0.20 9.34
CA THR A 147 -11.69 1.26 10.36
C THR A 147 -13.14 1.45 10.84
N LEU A 148 -14.11 1.43 9.93
CA LEU A 148 -15.54 1.51 10.23
C LEU A 148 -15.98 0.31 11.08
N GLY A 149 -15.59 -0.91 10.69
CA GLY A 149 -15.84 -2.12 11.48
C GLY A 149 -15.34 -2.00 12.92
N SER A 150 -14.11 -1.51 13.09
CA SER A 150 -13.55 -1.25 14.42
C SER A 150 -14.31 -0.17 15.19
N SER A 151 -14.78 0.90 14.53
CA SER A 151 -15.56 1.94 15.21
C SER A 151 -16.95 1.49 15.66
N VAL A 152 -17.52 0.44 15.04
CA VAL A 152 -18.82 -0.13 15.43
C VAL A 152 -18.67 -1.36 16.33
N GLY A 153 -17.48 -1.60 16.89
CA GLY A 153 -17.23 -2.64 17.90
C GLY A 153 -16.84 -4.01 17.34
N ALA A 154 -16.64 -4.15 16.02
CA ALA A 154 -16.09 -5.38 15.44
C ALA A 154 -14.54 -5.42 15.53
N PRO A 155 -13.92 -6.58 15.74
CA PRO A 155 -12.46 -6.69 15.77
C PRO A 155 -11.85 -6.30 14.42
N ALA A 156 -10.63 -5.73 14.42
CA ALA A 156 -9.97 -5.37 13.17
C ALA A 156 -9.73 -6.59 12.28
N ASN A 157 -10.31 -6.51 11.08
CA ASN A 157 -10.26 -7.60 10.12
C ASN A 157 -9.27 -7.31 8.99
N PHE A 158 -8.21 -8.12 8.92
CA PHE A 158 -7.16 -8.04 7.90
C PHE A 158 -7.33 -9.01 6.73
N GLN A 159 -8.43 -9.77 6.67
CA GLN A 159 -8.64 -10.77 5.64
C GLN A 159 -8.79 -10.18 4.23
N GLY A 160 -8.72 -11.07 3.24
CA GLY A 160 -8.94 -10.80 1.83
C GLY A 160 -7.68 -10.97 0.98
N PRO A 161 -7.83 -11.36 -0.30
CA PRO A 161 -6.70 -11.64 -1.17
C PRO A 161 -5.90 -10.39 -1.53
N MET A 162 -6.47 -9.20 -1.41
CA MET A 162 -5.89 -7.94 -1.90
C MET A 162 -5.67 -6.93 -0.78
N ALA A 163 -4.99 -7.37 0.26
CA ALA A 163 -4.42 -6.49 1.26
C ALA A 163 -3.38 -5.53 0.63
N LYS A 164 -3.06 -4.45 1.35
CA LYS A 164 -2.11 -3.40 0.93
C LYS A 164 -0.81 -3.95 0.32
N GLN A 165 -0.13 -4.86 1.01
CA GLN A 165 1.13 -5.42 0.54
C GLN A 165 0.98 -6.24 -0.75
N HIS A 166 -0.14 -6.97 -0.90
CA HIS A 166 -0.38 -7.73 -2.12
C HIS A 166 -0.63 -6.80 -3.31
N ARG A 167 -1.37 -5.69 -3.12
CA ARG A 167 -1.55 -4.67 -4.17
C ARG A 167 -0.22 -4.11 -4.64
N MET A 168 0.61 -3.69 -3.70
CA MET A 168 1.91 -3.09 -4.02
C MET A 168 2.85 -4.12 -4.66
N ALA A 169 2.78 -5.40 -4.25
CA ALA A 169 3.53 -6.48 -4.89
C ALA A 169 3.09 -6.71 -6.34
N VAL A 170 1.78 -6.75 -6.61
CA VAL A 170 1.23 -6.89 -7.98
C VAL A 170 1.68 -5.74 -8.87
N VAL A 171 1.58 -4.49 -8.40
CA VAL A 171 2.04 -3.32 -9.17
C VAL A 171 3.56 -3.30 -9.35
N THR A 172 4.32 -3.68 -8.32
CA THR A 172 5.80 -3.79 -8.44
C THR A 172 6.18 -4.82 -9.49
N PHE A 173 5.57 -6.01 -9.45
CA PHE A 173 5.83 -7.04 -10.44
C PHE A 173 5.43 -6.57 -11.84
N ALA A 174 4.28 -5.90 -11.98
CA ALA A 174 3.87 -5.29 -13.23
C ALA A 174 4.91 -4.30 -13.76
N CYS A 175 5.51 -3.46 -12.91
CA CYS A 175 6.60 -2.57 -13.31
C CYS A 175 7.81 -3.33 -13.87
N LEU A 176 8.19 -4.46 -13.26
CA LEU A 176 9.30 -5.29 -13.77
C LEU A 176 8.96 -5.88 -15.14
N VAL A 177 7.73 -6.37 -15.31
CA VAL A 177 7.27 -6.90 -16.60
C VAL A 177 7.14 -5.78 -17.64
N CYS A 178 6.66 -4.58 -17.26
CA CYS A 178 6.61 -3.41 -18.15
C CYS A 178 8.01 -3.01 -18.65
N ALA A 179 9.05 -3.12 -17.83
CA ALA A 179 10.42 -2.85 -18.28
C ALA A 179 10.86 -3.83 -19.39
N VAL A 180 10.44 -5.10 -19.29
CA VAL A 180 10.66 -6.11 -20.32
C VAL A 180 9.76 -5.84 -21.54
N GLU A 181 8.47 -5.55 -21.35
CA GLU A 181 7.54 -5.21 -22.44
C GLU A 181 8.03 -4.01 -23.25
N ALA A 182 8.56 -2.98 -22.59
CA ALA A 182 9.12 -1.80 -23.23
C ALA A 182 10.33 -2.14 -24.12
N ALA A 183 11.12 -3.15 -23.75
CA ALA A 183 12.29 -3.58 -24.51
C ALA A 183 11.94 -4.39 -25.77
N PHE A 184 10.83 -5.15 -25.75
CA PHE A 184 10.50 -6.12 -26.81
C PHE A 184 9.23 -5.82 -27.61
N PHE A 185 8.19 -5.27 -26.96
CA PHE A 185 6.84 -5.20 -27.51
C PHE A 185 6.27 -3.79 -27.60
N GLN A 186 6.79 -2.83 -26.82
CA GLN A 186 6.30 -1.44 -26.71
C GLN A 186 4.79 -1.34 -26.39
N GLN A 187 4.27 -2.31 -25.64
CA GLN A 187 2.89 -2.35 -25.18
C GLN A 187 2.81 -2.20 -23.66
N SER A 188 1.59 -2.01 -23.14
CA SER A 188 1.34 -1.80 -21.69
C SER A 188 0.31 -2.81 -21.13
N TYR A 189 0.30 -4.03 -21.65
CA TYR A 189 -0.63 -5.07 -21.22
C TYR A 189 -0.37 -5.52 -19.78
N ALA A 190 0.89 -5.60 -19.35
CA ALA A 190 1.22 -6.03 -17.99
C ALA A 190 0.57 -5.15 -16.92
N MET A 191 0.61 -3.83 -17.08
CA MET A 191 -0.01 -2.90 -16.13
C MET A 191 -1.54 -2.98 -16.17
N LEU A 192 -2.14 -3.16 -17.34
CA LEU A 192 -3.58 -3.36 -17.50
C LEU A 192 -4.06 -4.61 -16.73
N PHE A 193 -3.40 -5.75 -16.93
CA PHE A 193 -3.72 -6.99 -16.22
C PHE A 193 -3.51 -6.83 -14.71
N ALA A 194 -2.42 -6.20 -14.30
CA ALA A 194 -2.12 -5.96 -12.89
C ALA A 194 -3.18 -5.12 -12.19
N LEU A 195 -3.61 -4.00 -12.79
CA LEU A 195 -4.68 -3.18 -12.23
C LEU A 195 -6.02 -3.91 -12.21
N SER A 196 -6.32 -4.70 -13.24
CA SER A 196 -7.54 -5.54 -13.27
C SER A 196 -7.54 -6.54 -12.11
N ILE A 197 -6.41 -7.21 -11.86
CA ILE A 197 -6.22 -8.12 -10.72
C ILE A 197 -6.40 -7.36 -9.40
N VAL A 198 -5.82 -6.16 -9.27
CA VAL A 198 -5.96 -5.32 -8.06
C VAL A 198 -7.42 -4.94 -7.83
N VAL A 199 -8.16 -4.51 -8.85
CA VAL A 199 -9.57 -4.13 -8.75
C VAL A 199 -10.42 -5.33 -8.30
N VAL A 200 -10.33 -6.46 -9.01
CA VAL A 200 -11.09 -7.68 -8.66
C VAL A 200 -10.73 -8.15 -7.26
N GLY A 201 -9.44 -8.21 -6.94
CA GLY A 201 -8.98 -8.61 -5.61
C GLY A 201 -9.47 -7.68 -4.50
N CYS A 202 -9.52 -6.36 -4.74
CA CYS A 202 -10.06 -5.39 -3.79
C CYS A 202 -11.56 -5.58 -3.59
N MET A 203 -12.34 -5.82 -4.65
CA MET A 203 -13.77 -6.12 -4.55
C MET A 203 -14.01 -7.37 -3.69
N ILE A 204 -13.28 -8.46 -3.94
CA ILE A 204 -13.36 -9.69 -3.12
C ILE A 204 -12.98 -9.40 -1.66
N THR A 205 -11.94 -8.60 -1.43
CA THR A 205 -11.50 -8.20 -0.09
C THR A 205 -12.56 -7.39 0.64
N LEU A 206 -13.18 -6.43 -0.06
CA LEU A 206 -14.25 -5.58 0.47
C LEU A 206 -15.45 -6.44 0.87
N TYR A 207 -15.93 -7.28 -0.04
CA TYR A 207 -17.05 -8.19 0.20
C TYR A 207 -16.83 -9.06 1.44
N ARG A 208 -15.67 -9.74 1.51
CA ARG A 208 -15.34 -10.61 2.66
C ARG A 208 -15.34 -9.82 3.96
N ARG A 209 -14.68 -8.65 4.00
CA ARG A 209 -14.63 -7.82 5.22
C ARG A 209 -16.01 -7.35 5.67
N VAL A 210 -16.83 -6.85 4.75
CA VAL A 210 -18.20 -6.42 5.06
C VAL A 210 -19.02 -7.58 5.62
N MET A 211 -18.97 -8.75 4.98
CA MET A 211 -19.73 -9.92 5.45
C MET A 211 -19.29 -10.38 6.84
N THR A 212 -17.98 -10.42 7.12
CA THR A 212 -17.51 -10.76 8.46
C THR A 212 -17.92 -9.75 9.52
N ILE A 213 -17.86 -8.45 9.22
CA ILE A 213 -18.34 -7.41 10.15
C ILE A 213 -19.85 -7.56 10.39
N TYR A 214 -20.63 -7.74 9.32
CA TYR A 214 -22.09 -7.91 9.40
C TYR A 214 -22.48 -9.13 10.26
N HIS A 215 -21.86 -10.29 10.02
CA HIS A 215 -22.12 -11.50 10.80
C HIS A 215 -21.68 -11.35 12.26
N TYR A 216 -20.54 -10.69 12.51
CA TYR A 216 -20.09 -10.42 13.88
C TYR A 216 -21.11 -9.58 14.65
N LEU A 217 -21.58 -8.47 14.06
CA LEU A 217 -22.57 -7.60 14.70
C LEU A 217 -23.94 -8.29 14.86
N GLY A 218 -24.34 -9.13 13.90
CA GLY A 218 -25.56 -9.92 14.00
C GLY A 218 -25.52 -10.92 15.15
N ALA A 219 -24.37 -11.54 15.41
CA ALA A 219 -24.18 -12.48 16.51
C ALA A 219 -24.08 -11.81 17.89
N HIS A 220 -23.70 -10.53 17.95
CA HIS A 220 -23.50 -9.77 19.19
C HIS A 220 -24.53 -8.67 19.40
N LYS A 221 -25.75 -8.85 18.87
CA LYS A 221 -26.85 -7.86 18.91
C LYS A 221 -27.44 -7.59 20.31
N ASN A 222 -26.89 -8.17 21.38
CA ASN A 222 -27.39 -8.03 22.75
C ASN A 222 -26.25 -7.80 23.76
N VAL A 223 -25.92 -6.53 24.01
CA VAL A 223 -25.61 -5.97 25.33
C VAL A 223 -26.24 -4.58 25.38
#